data_AF-A0A839E318-F1
#
_entry.id   AF-A0A839E318-F1
#
_cell.length_a   1.000
_cell.length_b   1.000
_cell.length_c   1.000
_cell.angle_alpha   90.00
_cell.angle_beta   90.00
_cell.angle_gamma   90.00
#
_symmetry.space_group_name_H-M   'P 1'
#
loop_
_entity.id
_entity.type
_entity.pdbx_description
1 polymer ?
#
loop_
_entity_poly.entity_id
_entity_poly.type
_entity_poly.pdbx_seq_one_letter_code
_entity_poly.pdbx_strand_id
1 'polypeptide(L)'
;MATTKREPKKVRSTRRRAAHHADRARRATTPVERYRAAQDALVSATAHSRTPARVARAHYDEVANHVRRVLAQVELGEASTALYEHKLTQVGTDLARLGAALMCLRGAIAHLPDTERDRLYEHYARYLSEEAHRINTEGGER
;
A
#
# COMPACT_ATOMS: atom_id res chain seq x y z
N MET A 1 -32.61 28.96 -14.51
CA MET A 1 -32.34 27.51 -14.47
C MET A 1 -30.83 27.31 -14.36
N ALA A 2 -30.33 26.91 -13.19
CA ALA A 2 -28.90 26.62 -13.02
C ALA A 2 -28.59 25.27 -13.69
N THR A 3 -27.86 25.29 -14.80
CA THR A 3 -27.33 24.07 -15.41
C THR A 3 -26.26 23.52 -14.47
N THR A 4 -26.59 22.49 -13.70
CA THR A 4 -25.60 21.74 -12.91
C THR A 4 -24.55 21.19 -13.87
N LYS A 5 -23.36 21.81 -13.89
CA LYS A 5 -22.22 21.36 -14.67
C LYS A 5 -21.97 19.88 -14.35
N ARG A 6 -21.88 19.04 -15.39
CA ARG A 6 -21.57 17.62 -15.25
C ARG A 6 -20.19 17.48 -14.57
N GLU A 7 -20.13 16.64 -13.53
CA GLU A 7 -18.89 16.30 -12.83
C GLU A 7 -17.80 15.86 -13.83
N PRO A 8 -16.56 16.37 -13.71
CA PRO A 8 -15.47 15.96 -14.60
C PRO A 8 -15.26 14.44 -14.57
N LYS A 9 -15.04 13.84 -15.75
CA LYS A 9 -14.82 12.38 -15.89
C LYS A 9 -13.73 11.86 -14.94
N LYS A 10 -12.68 12.66 -14.71
CA LYS A 10 -11.56 12.34 -13.83
C LYS A 10 -11.99 12.24 -12.36
N VAL A 11 -12.73 13.23 -11.86
CA VAL A 11 -13.27 13.26 -10.49
C VAL A 11 -14.18 12.05 -10.25
N ARG A 12 -15.11 11.80 -11.19
CA ARG A 12 -15.99 10.62 -11.13
C ARG A 12 -15.21 9.30 -11.10
N SER A 13 -14.16 9.19 -11.90
CA SER A 13 -13.31 7.98 -11.97
C SER A 13 -12.55 7.75 -10.66
N THR A 14 -11.94 8.80 -10.10
CA THR A 14 -11.28 8.75 -8.78
C THR A 14 -12.26 8.35 -7.68
N ARG A 15 -13.45 8.95 -7.64
CA ARG A 15 -14.50 8.61 -6.67
C ARG A 15 -14.93 7.15 -6.75
N ARG A 16 -15.12 6.62 -7.97
CA ARG A 16 -15.47 5.19 -8.16
C ARG A 16 -14.35 4.26 -7.70
N ARG A 17 -13.08 4.57 -8.00
CA ARG A 17 -11.94 3.77 -7.51
C ARG A 17 -11.84 3.79 -5.99
N ALA A 18 -11.99 4.97 -5.37
CA ALA A 18 -11.98 5.10 -3.92
C ALA A 18 -13.13 4.30 -3.28
N ALA A 19 -14.34 4.38 -3.84
CA ALA A 19 -15.49 3.61 -3.35
C ALA A 19 -15.28 2.10 -3.49
N HIS A 20 -14.70 1.63 -4.59
CA HIS A 20 -14.37 0.21 -4.79
C HIS A 20 -13.41 -0.31 -3.72
N HIS A 21 -12.32 0.44 -3.45
CA HIS A 21 -11.35 0.04 -2.44
C HIS A 21 -11.89 0.14 -1.02
N ALA A 22 -12.71 1.14 -0.73
CA ALA A 22 -13.41 1.23 0.55
C ALA A 22 -14.37 0.04 0.76
N ASP A 23 -15.04 -0.42 -0.29
CA ASP A 23 -15.90 -1.61 -0.21
C ASP A 23 -15.09 -2.89 0.04
N ARG A 24 -13.96 -3.06 -0.65
CA ARG A 24 -13.04 -4.17 -0.42
C ARG A 24 -12.51 -4.17 1.02
N ALA A 25 -12.16 -3.00 1.57
CA ALA A 25 -11.73 -2.86 2.96
C ALA A 25 -12.83 -3.23 3.96
N ARG A 26 -14.09 -2.84 3.70
CA ARG A 26 -15.24 -3.22 4.57
C ARG A 26 -15.51 -4.72 4.59
N ARG A 27 -15.22 -5.43 3.49
CA ARG A 27 -15.43 -6.88 3.40
C ARG A 27 -14.30 -7.70 4.00
N ALA A 28 -13.15 -7.09 4.29
CA ALA A 28 -12.01 -7.77 4.86
C ALA A 28 -12.24 -8.12 6.33
N THR A 29 -12.24 -9.42 6.64
CA THR A 29 -12.61 -9.93 7.96
C THR A 29 -11.38 -10.17 8.85
N THR A 30 -10.26 -10.56 8.26
CA THR A 30 -9.01 -10.85 8.98
C THR A 30 -7.98 -9.71 8.88
N PRO A 31 -7.03 -9.59 9.83
CA PRO A 31 -5.97 -8.59 9.76
C PRO A 31 -5.19 -8.61 8.44
N VAL A 32 -4.83 -9.81 7.95
CA VAL A 32 -4.12 -9.97 6.68
C VAL A 32 -4.97 -9.56 5.46
N GLU A 33 -6.29 -9.81 5.48
CA GLU A 33 -7.19 -9.34 4.43
C GLU A 33 -7.30 -7.82 4.42
N ARG A 34 -7.38 -7.19 5.59
CA ARG A 34 -7.43 -5.73 5.72
C ARG A 34 -6.14 -5.09 5.20
N TYR A 35 -4.99 -5.69 5.54
CA TYR A 35 -3.70 -5.28 4.99
C TYR A 35 -3.69 -5.39 3.46
N ARG A 36 -4.13 -6.52 2.89
CA ARG A 36 -4.19 -6.71 1.42
C ARG A 36 -5.10 -5.68 0.75
N ALA A 37 -6.27 -5.42 1.32
CA ALA A 37 -7.18 -4.41 0.79
C ALA A 37 -6.54 -3.00 0.80
N ALA A 38 -5.83 -2.65 1.88
CA ALA A 38 -5.12 -1.37 1.98
C ALA A 38 -3.91 -1.28 1.03
N GLN A 39 -3.17 -2.37 0.85
CA GLN A 39 -2.09 -2.50 -0.14
C GLN A 39 -2.63 -2.24 -1.56
N ASP A 40 -3.72 -2.90 -1.95
CA ASP A 40 -4.33 -2.72 -3.27
C ASP A 40 -4.81 -1.27 -3.48
N ALA A 41 -5.37 -0.65 -2.42
CA ALA A 41 -5.79 0.74 -2.44
C ALA A 41 -4.61 1.69 -2.65
N LEU A 42 -3.49 1.50 -1.94
CA LEU A 42 -2.29 2.34 -2.08
C LEU A 42 -1.66 2.22 -3.46
N VAL A 43 -1.48 1.00 -3.96
CA VAL A 43 -0.93 0.76 -5.32
C VAL A 43 -1.82 1.42 -6.37
N SER A 44 -3.14 1.25 -6.24
CA SER A 44 -4.10 1.89 -7.14
C SER A 44 -4.08 3.41 -7.06
N ALA A 45 -3.99 4.00 -5.85
CA ALA A 45 -3.95 5.45 -5.67
C ALA A 45 -2.66 6.02 -6.28
N THR A 46 -1.52 5.39 -5.98
CA THR A 46 -0.19 5.75 -6.50
C THR A 46 -0.17 5.74 -8.03
N ALA A 47 -0.67 4.66 -8.64
CA ALA A 47 -0.70 4.50 -10.10
C ALA A 47 -1.52 5.59 -10.81
N HIS A 48 -2.52 6.16 -10.14
CA HIS A 48 -3.40 7.19 -10.68
C HIS A 48 -3.12 8.59 -10.13
N SER A 49 -2.03 8.75 -9.36
CA SER A 49 -1.58 10.06 -8.88
C SER A 49 -1.05 10.93 -10.02
N ARG A 50 -0.79 12.21 -9.73
CA ARG A 50 -0.23 13.14 -10.74
C ARG A 50 1.23 12.81 -11.09
N THR A 51 1.97 12.24 -10.14
CA THR A 51 3.38 11.88 -10.30
C THR A 51 3.64 10.45 -9.80
N PRO A 52 3.14 9.41 -10.50
CA PRO A 52 3.16 8.02 -10.01
C PRO A 52 4.54 7.51 -9.63
N ALA A 53 5.57 7.80 -10.45
CA ALA A 53 6.94 7.37 -10.18
C ALA A 53 7.51 7.98 -8.89
N ARG A 54 7.31 9.29 -8.68
CA ARG A 54 7.79 10.00 -7.49
C ARG A 54 7.09 9.50 -6.22
N VAL A 55 5.77 9.36 -6.27
CA VAL A 55 4.96 8.88 -5.13
C VAL A 55 5.31 7.42 -4.82
N ALA A 56 5.44 6.58 -5.84
CA ALA A 56 5.84 5.18 -5.65
C ALA A 56 7.23 5.05 -5.03
N ARG A 57 8.20 5.86 -5.46
CA ARG A 57 9.56 5.86 -4.89
C ARG A 57 9.57 6.25 -3.42
N ALA A 58 8.85 7.32 -3.06
CA ALA A 58 8.77 7.78 -1.67
C ALA A 58 8.22 6.67 -0.75
N HIS A 59 7.10 6.05 -1.13
CA HIS A 59 6.54 4.95 -0.34
C HIS A 59 7.39 3.68 -0.39
N TYR A 60 8.07 3.41 -1.50
CA TYR A 60 8.98 2.27 -1.58
C TYR A 60 10.11 2.42 -0.55
N ASP A 61 10.75 3.57 -0.44
CA ASP A 61 11.87 3.78 0.48
C ASP A 61 11.43 3.60 1.94
N GLU A 62 10.25 4.12 2.28
CA GLU A 62 9.64 3.96 3.60
C GLU A 62 9.30 2.50 3.90
N VAL A 63 8.56 1.83 3.00
CA VAL A 63 8.16 0.42 3.17
C VAL A 63 9.38 -0.49 3.22
N ALA A 64 10.40 -0.28 2.38
CA ALA A 64 11.63 -1.07 2.41
C ALA A 64 12.36 -0.95 3.76
N ASN A 65 12.39 0.25 4.36
CA ASN A 65 12.93 0.43 5.70
C ASN A 65 12.11 -0.30 6.77
N HIS A 66 10.78 -0.27 6.66
CA HIS A 66 9.90 -1.04 7.55
C HIS A 66 10.11 -2.55 7.43
N VAL A 67 10.27 -3.07 6.21
CA VAL A 67 10.61 -4.48 5.97
C VAL A 67 11.88 -4.84 6.75
N ARG A 68 12.97 -4.08 6.57
CA ARG A 68 14.24 -4.36 7.26
C ARG A 68 14.12 -4.31 8.78
N ARG A 69 13.33 -3.37 9.33
CA ARG A 69 13.08 -3.29 10.78
C ARG A 69 12.31 -4.49 11.31
N VAL A 70 11.28 -4.95 10.61
CA VAL A 70 10.52 -6.15 10.99
C VAL A 70 11.42 -7.39 10.87
N LEU A 71 12.20 -7.49 9.80
CA LEU A 71 13.15 -8.60 9.61
C LEU A 71 14.22 -8.65 10.71
N ALA A 72 14.64 -7.50 11.26
CA ALA A 72 15.58 -7.44 12.37
C ALA A 72 15.00 -7.95 13.70
N GLN A 73 13.66 -8.07 13.81
CA GLN A 73 12.98 -8.60 15.01
C GLN A 73 12.74 -10.10 14.92
N VAL A 74 12.93 -10.71 13.75
CA VAL A 74 12.73 -12.15 13.52
C VAL A 74 14.07 -12.82 13.27
N GLU A 75 14.29 -13.96 13.91
CA GLU A 75 15.45 -14.80 13.64
C GLU A 75 15.22 -15.57 12.33
N LEU A 76 15.48 -14.90 11.21
CA LEU A 76 15.52 -15.53 9.89
C LEU A 76 16.94 -16.00 9.60
N GLY A 77 17.05 -17.19 9.00
CA GLY A 77 18.33 -17.66 8.46
C GLY A 77 18.84 -16.75 7.34
N GLU A 78 20.16 -16.72 7.15
CA GLU A 78 20.85 -15.82 6.20
C GLU A 78 20.27 -15.87 4.79
N ALA A 79 19.91 -17.06 4.30
CA ALA A 79 19.31 -17.25 2.98
C ALA A 79 17.95 -16.55 2.83
N SER A 80 17.13 -16.53 3.88
CA SER A 80 15.83 -15.86 3.87
C SER A 80 16.00 -14.34 3.89
N THR A 81 16.92 -13.83 4.71
CA THR A 81 17.26 -12.41 4.76
C THR A 81 17.80 -11.92 3.41
N ALA A 82 18.69 -12.69 2.79
CA ALA A 82 19.23 -12.38 1.46
C ALA A 82 18.13 -12.38 0.38
N LEU A 83 17.15 -13.28 0.46
CA LEU A 83 16.02 -13.29 -0.48
C LEU A 83 15.17 -12.03 -0.36
N TYR A 84 14.87 -11.57 0.86
CA TYR A 84 14.13 -10.31 1.06
C TYR A 84 14.91 -9.12 0.51
N GLU A 85 16.20 -9.00 0.81
CA GLU A 85 17.01 -7.88 0.29
C GLU A 85 17.14 -7.94 -1.24
N HIS A 86 17.27 -9.13 -1.83
CA HIS A 86 17.24 -9.29 -3.29
C HIS A 86 15.92 -8.79 -3.89
N LYS A 87 14.78 -9.11 -3.26
CA LYS A 87 13.46 -8.63 -3.72
C LYS A 87 13.27 -7.13 -3.57
N LEU A 88 13.84 -6.52 -2.53
CA LEU A 88 13.81 -5.07 -2.35
C LEU A 88 14.69 -4.35 -3.38
N THR A 89 15.88 -4.90 -3.67
CA THR A 89 16.85 -4.31 -4.59
C THR A 89 16.61 -4.65 -6.06
N GLN A 90 15.64 -5.52 -6.36
CA GLN A 90 15.32 -5.92 -7.73
C GLN A 90 14.96 -4.72 -8.61
N VAL A 91 15.57 -4.64 -9.79
CA VAL A 91 15.32 -3.58 -10.77
C VAL A 91 13.91 -3.72 -11.34
N GLY A 92 13.22 -2.59 -11.50
CA GLY A 92 11.88 -2.53 -12.05
C GLY A 92 11.32 -1.11 -12.05
N THR A 93 10.09 -0.95 -12.52
CA THR A 93 9.39 0.34 -12.42
C THR A 93 9.17 0.72 -10.95
N ASP A 94 9.14 2.00 -10.62
CA ASP A 94 8.95 2.45 -9.23
C ASP A 94 7.66 1.85 -8.61
N LEU A 95 6.58 1.70 -9.40
CA LEU A 95 5.34 1.06 -8.96
C LEU A 95 5.49 -0.45 -8.70
N ALA A 96 6.23 -1.16 -9.56
CA ALA A 96 6.52 -2.59 -9.35
C ALA A 96 7.38 -2.80 -8.10
N ARG A 97 8.37 -1.92 -7.87
CA ARG A 97 9.22 -1.93 -6.68
C ARG A 97 8.41 -1.69 -5.42
N LEU A 98 7.49 -0.71 -5.42
CA LEU A 98 6.55 -0.51 -4.31
C LEU A 98 5.69 -1.76 -4.05
N GLY A 99 5.13 -2.37 -5.11
CA GLY A 99 4.34 -3.60 -4.99
C GLY A 99 5.14 -4.76 -4.38
N ALA A 100 6.41 -4.93 -4.79
CA ALA A 100 7.32 -5.91 -4.24
C ALA A 100 7.64 -5.64 -2.76
N ALA A 101 7.91 -4.38 -2.39
CA ALA A 101 8.19 -4.00 -1.01
C ALA A 101 6.98 -4.26 -0.08
N LEU A 102 5.75 -3.95 -0.52
CA LEU A 102 4.52 -4.23 0.24
C LEU A 102 4.27 -5.74 0.41
N MET A 103 4.60 -6.53 -0.62
CA MET A 103 4.57 -7.99 -0.53
C MET A 103 5.61 -8.51 0.47
N CYS A 104 6.83 -7.96 0.45
CA CYS A 104 7.89 -8.29 1.39
C CYS A 104 7.50 -7.94 2.82
N LEU A 105 6.86 -6.78 3.04
CA LEU A 105 6.41 -6.38 4.37
C LEU A 105 5.37 -7.34 4.92
N ARG A 106 4.41 -7.76 4.08
CA ARG A 106 3.45 -8.80 4.45
C ARG A 106 4.13 -10.11 4.83
N GLY A 107 5.12 -10.54 4.04
CA GLY A 107 5.91 -11.74 4.32
C GLY A 107 6.67 -11.63 5.65
N ALA A 108 7.36 -10.51 5.86
CA ALA A 108 8.13 -10.24 7.07
C ALA A 108 7.23 -10.29 8.32
N ILE A 109 6.07 -9.61 8.27
CA ILE A 109 5.09 -9.62 9.36
C ILE A 109 4.58 -11.04 9.64
N ALA A 110 4.40 -11.88 8.62
CA ALA A 110 3.93 -13.25 8.79
C ALA A 110 4.87 -14.15 9.60
N HIS A 111 6.14 -13.76 9.77
CA HIS A 111 7.12 -14.48 10.61
C HIS A 111 7.03 -14.11 12.10
N LEU A 112 6.26 -13.10 12.47
CA LEU A 112 6.10 -12.69 13.86
C LEU A 112 5.11 -13.58 14.62
N PRO A 113 5.17 -13.61 15.96
CA PRO A 113 4.15 -14.24 16.80
C PRO A 113 2.75 -13.67 16.50
N ASP A 114 1.72 -14.51 16.58
CA ASP A 114 0.34 -14.18 16.17
C ASP A 114 -0.15 -12.82 16.66
N THR A 115 0.02 -12.53 17.96
CA THR A 115 -0.41 -11.26 18.56
C THR A 115 0.28 -10.05 17.96
N GLU A 116 1.58 -10.13 17.70
CA GLU A 116 2.36 -9.03 17.13
C GLU A 116 2.12 -8.90 15.62
N ARG A 117 2.03 -10.04 14.93
CA ARG A 117 1.67 -10.14 13.52
C ARG A 117 0.35 -9.42 13.25
N ASP A 118 -0.69 -9.76 13.99
CA ASP A 118 -2.03 -9.21 13.76
C ASP A 118 -2.07 -7.72 14.11
N ARG A 119 -1.39 -7.30 15.18
CA ARG A 119 -1.21 -5.88 15.53
C ARG A 119 -0.52 -5.09 14.41
N LEU A 120 0.56 -5.62 13.84
CA LEU A 120 1.26 -4.94 12.74
C LEU A 120 0.42 -4.93 11.46
N TYR A 121 -0.29 -6.01 11.13
CA TYR A 121 -1.20 -6.00 10.00
C TYR A 121 -2.27 -4.92 10.15
N GLU A 122 -2.88 -4.76 11.32
CA GLU A 122 -3.85 -3.70 11.57
C GLU A 122 -3.24 -2.30 11.51
N HIS A 123 -2.04 -2.13 12.08
CA HIS A 123 -1.30 -0.87 12.02
C HIS A 123 -1.04 -0.45 10.56
N TYR A 124 -0.46 -1.33 9.75
CA TYR A 124 -0.17 -1.02 8.36
C TYR A 124 -1.44 -0.95 7.51
N ALA A 125 -2.49 -1.73 7.79
CA ALA A 125 -3.77 -1.58 7.09
C ALA A 125 -4.35 -0.17 7.25
N ARG A 126 -4.27 0.40 8.46
CA ARG A 126 -4.68 1.78 8.72
C ARG A 126 -3.79 2.78 8.00
N TYR A 127 -2.47 2.71 8.21
CA TYR A 127 -1.50 3.59 7.58
C TYR A 127 -1.62 3.61 6.04
N LEU A 128 -1.63 2.45 5.39
CA LEU A 128 -1.72 2.35 3.93
C LEU A 128 -3.06 2.89 3.38
N SER A 129 -4.15 2.72 4.15
CA SER A 129 -5.47 3.26 3.78
C SER A 129 -5.49 4.79 3.88
N GLU A 130 -4.86 5.35 4.92
CA GLU A 130 -4.69 6.80 5.08
C GLU A 130 -3.84 7.39 3.95
N GLU A 131 -2.72 6.75 3.59
CA GLU A 131 -1.90 7.16 2.43
C GLU A 131 -2.69 7.14 1.13
N ALA A 132 -3.40 6.04 0.87
CA ALA A 132 -4.23 5.92 -0.32
C ALA A 132 -5.30 7.02 -0.37
N HIS A 133 -5.89 7.37 0.77
CA HIS A 133 -6.85 8.46 0.86
C HIS A 133 -6.19 9.82 0.53
N ARG A 134 -5.05 10.13 1.15
CA ARG A 134 -4.29 11.38 0.91
C ARG A 134 -3.95 11.57 -0.57
N ILE A 135 -3.41 10.54 -1.23
CA ILE A 135 -3.06 10.61 -2.66
C ILE A 135 -4.31 10.89 -3.51
N ASN A 136 -5.44 10.25 -3.19
CA ASN A 136 -6.68 10.44 -3.93
C ASN A 136 -7.26 11.86 -3.73
N THR A 137 -7.15 12.44 -2.53
CA THR A 137 -7.63 13.80 -2.23
C THR A 137 -6.74 14.87 -2.87
N GLU A 138 -5.42 14.76 -2.78
CA GLU A 138 -4.46 15.67 -3.44
C GLU A 138 -4.63 15.67 -4.97
N GLY A 139 -5.05 14.54 -5.54
CA GLY A 139 -5.37 14.40 -6.95
C GLY A 139 -6.68 15.08 -7.38
N GLY A 140 -7.62 15.29 -6.45
CA GLY A 140 -9.03 15.60 -6.70
C GLY A 140 -9.46 17.08 -6.57
N GLU A 141 -8.64 17.97 -6.02
CA GLU A 141 -9.00 19.39 -5.77
C GLU A 141 -9.06 20.30 -7.03
N ARG A 142 -9.26 19.77 -8.24
CA ARG A 142 -9.45 20.57 -9.47
C ARG A 142 -10.48 19.96 -10.41
#